data_AF-A0A534SKU3-F1
#
_entry.id   AF-A0A534SKU3-F1
#
_cell.length_a   1.000
_cell.length_b   1.000
_cell.length_c   1.000
_cell.angle_alpha   90.00
_cell.angle_beta   90.00
_cell.angle_gamma   90.00
#
_symmetry.space_group_name_H-M   'P 1'
#
loop_
_entity.id
_entity.type
_entity.pdbx_description
1 polymer ?
#
loop_
_entity_poly.entity_id
_entity_poly.type
_entity_poly.pdbx_seq_one_letter_code
_entity_poly.pdbx_strand_id
1 'polypeptide(L)'
;MSLYQLQKLIYHVNRDAAQRERYRQDPAAFVKGYELSEAESAALLNVDVRMLYTMGVHSLLLRPFTLLNKISNEDYAKALKGLE
;
A
#
# COMPACT_ATOMS: atom_id res chain seq x y z
N MET A 1 5.75 2.80 15.45
CA MET A 1 4.42 2.72 14.80
C MET A 1 4.20 1.29 14.33
N SER A 2 2.98 0.86 14.07
CA SER A 2 2.68 -0.58 13.93
C SER A 2 2.31 -0.97 12.50
N LEU A 3 3.01 -1.97 11.98
CA LEU A 3 2.70 -2.70 10.74
C LEU A 3 1.21 -3.11 10.63
N TYR A 4 0.51 -3.26 11.75
CA TYR A 4 -0.93 -3.44 11.78
C TYR A 4 -1.71 -2.31 11.08
N GLN A 5 -1.40 -1.04 11.37
CA GLN A 5 -2.12 0.11 10.77
C GLN A 5 -1.87 0.17 9.25
N LEU A 6 -0.63 -0.07 8.82
CA LEU A 6 -0.25 -0.13 7.41
C LEU A 6 -1.02 -1.24 6.67
N GLN A 7 -1.02 -2.46 7.21
CA GLN A 7 -1.75 -3.58 6.60
C GLN A 7 -3.27 -3.38 6.66
N LYS A 8 -3.81 -2.75 7.71
CA LYS A 8 -5.23 -2.41 7.85
C LYS A 8 -5.68 -1.41 6.80
N LEU A 9 -4.91 -0.36 6.54
CA LEU A 9 -5.18 0.60 5.47
C LEU A 9 -5.25 -0.11 4.11
N ILE A 10 -4.22 -0.89 3.80
CA ILE A 10 -4.14 -1.65 2.53
C ILE A 10 -5.32 -2.63 2.42
N TYR A 11 -5.69 -3.32 3.51
CA TYR A 11 -6.85 -4.19 3.57
C TYR A 11 -8.17 -3.44 3.30
N HIS A 12 -8.38 -2.27 3.89
CA HIS A 12 -9.58 -1.44 3.65
C HIS A 12 -9.67 -1.02 2.17
N VAL A 13 -8.61 -0.49 1.56
CA VAL A 13 -8.58 -0.12 0.13
C VAL A 13 -8.83 -1.33 -0.78
N ASN A 14 -8.33 -2.51 -0.39
CA ASN A 14 -8.53 -3.74 -1.14
C ASN A 14 -9.95 -4.31 -1.02
N ARG A 15 -10.62 -4.18 0.13
CA ARG A 15 -11.88 -4.90 0.43
C ARG A 15 -13.13 -4.04 0.42
N ASP A 16 -13.05 -2.78 0.84
CA ASP A 16 -14.21 -1.89 0.97
C ASP A 16 -14.24 -0.89 -0.19
N ALA A 17 -15.32 -0.90 -0.96
CA ALA A 17 -15.48 -0.03 -2.13
C ALA A 17 -15.60 1.46 -1.75
N ALA A 18 -16.19 1.80 -0.62
CA ALA A 18 -16.32 3.18 -0.15
C ALA A 18 -14.98 3.70 0.39
N GLN A 19 -14.19 2.87 1.10
CA GLN A 19 -12.84 3.24 1.53
C GLN A 19 -11.91 3.39 0.32
N ARG A 20 -12.00 2.48 -0.65
CA ARG A 20 -11.25 2.57 -1.91
C ARG A 20 -11.55 3.85 -2.69
N GLU A 21 -12.80 4.27 -2.73
CA GLU A 21 -13.18 5.49 -3.45
C GLU A 21 -12.68 6.75 -2.73
N ARG A 22 -12.77 6.81 -1.39
CA ARG A 22 -12.13 7.86 -0.58
C ARG A 22 -10.62 7.94 -0.82
N TYR A 23 -9.93 6.79 -0.84
CA TYR A 23 -8.51 6.70 -1.14
C TYR A 23 -8.17 7.23 -2.54
N ARG A 24 -9.01 6.98 -3.56
CA ARG A 24 -8.80 7.50 -4.92
C ARG A 24 -9.04 9.01 -5.04
N GLN A 25 -9.99 9.55 -4.28
CA GLN A 25 -10.34 10.97 -4.30
C GLN A 25 -9.23 11.83 -3.68
N ASP A 26 -8.72 11.42 -2.51
CA ASP A 26 -7.57 12.06 -1.88
C ASP A 26 -6.76 11.02 -1.08
N PRO A 27 -5.71 10.42 -1.69
CA PRO A 27 -4.83 9.47 -1.02
C PRO A 27 -4.16 10.09 0.22
N ALA A 28 -3.80 11.37 0.16
CA ALA A 28 -3.05 12.05 1.22
C ALA A 28 -3.93 12.32 2.47
N ALA A 29 -5.17 12.75 2.27
CA ALA A 29 -6.14 12.85 3.36
C ALA A 29 -6.53 11.48 3.92
N PHE A 30 -6.68 10.47 3.06
CA PHE A 30 -7.01 9.10 3.50
C PHE A 30 -5.92 8.49 4.38
N VAL A 31 -4.64 8.61 3.97
CA VAL A 31 -3.49 8.09 4.72
C VAL A 31 -3.34 8.77 6.09
N LYS A 32 -3.62 10.08 6.19
CA LYS A 32 -3.64 10.81 7.49
C LYS A 32 -4.69 10.31 8.48
N GLY A 33 -5.67 9.53 8.04
CA GLY A 33 -6.66 8.88 8.91
C GLY A 33 -6.13 7.67 9.70
N TYR A 34 -4.86 7.29 9.51
CA TYR A 34 -4.22 6.15 10.15
C TYR A 34 -2.96 6.59 10.88
N GLU A 35 -2.65 5.93 11.98
CA GLU A 35 -1.39 6.14 12.72
C GLU A 35 -0.23 5.47 11.96
N LEU A 36 0.34 6.22 11.02
CA LEU A 36 1.45 5.81 10.16
C LEU A 36 2.61 6.80 10.31
N SER A 37 3.83 6.30 10.20
CA SER A 37 5.03 7.13 10.13
C SER A 37 5.13 7.83 8.78
N GLU A 38 5.99 8.85 8.69
CA GLU A 38 6.25 9.57 7.44
C GLU A 38 6.75 8.62 6.33
N ALA A 39 7.58 7.63 6.70
CA ALA A 39 8.08 6.61 5.78
C ALA A 39 6.96 5.68 5.26
N GLU A 40 6.10 5.17 6.16
CA GLU A 40 4.96 4.32 5.77
C GLU A 40 3.96 5.09 4.90
N SER A 41 3.70 6.36 5.24
CA SER A 41 2.84 7.26 4.46
C SER A 41 3.43 7.55 3.08
N ALA A 42 4.72 7.86 2.98
CA ALA A 42 5.41 8.08 1.72
C ALA A 42 5.42 6.83 0.84
N ALA A 43 5.64 5.64 1.42
CA ALA A 43 5.60 4.37 0.70
C ALA A 43 4.22 4.07 0.12
N LEU A 44 3.14 4.39 0.84
CA LEU A 44 1.76 4.25 0.35
C LEU A 44 1.41 5.26 -0.76
N LEU A 45 1.77 6.53 -0.59
CA LEU A 45 1.43 7.60 -1.54
C LEU A 45 2.18 7.47 -2.87
N ASN A 46 3.43 7.00 -2.82
CA ASN A 46 4.22 6.70 -4.01
C ASN A 46 4.00 5.27 -4.54
N VAL A 47 3.23 4.45 -3.83
CA VAL A 47 2.99 3.02 -4.14
C VAL A 47 4.33 2.26 -4.30
N ASP A 48 5.28 2.54 -3.41
CA ASP A 48 6.61 1.93 -3.42
C ASP A 48 6.51 0.46 -2.97
N VAL A 49 6.35 -0.42 -3.95
CA VAL A 49 6.19 -1.87 -3.76
C VAL A 49 7.35 -2.48 -2.99
N ARG A 50 8.57 -2.00 -3.22
CA ARG A 50 9.77 -2.50 -2.52
C ARG A 50 9.73 -2.07 -1.07
N MET A 51 9.52 -0.78 -0.81
CA MET A 51 9.49 -0.26 0.57
C MET A 51 8.36 -0.89 1.38
N LEU A 52 7.15 -0.99 0.81
CA LEU A 52 6.01 -1.65 1.47
C LEU A 52 6.29 -3.12 1.79
N TYR A 53 6.95 -3.86 0.90
CA TYR A 53 7.37 -5.24 1.16
C TYR A 53 8.45 -5.31 2.27
N THR A 54 9.48 -4.47 2.21
CA THR A 54 10.54 -4.38 3.23
C THR A 54 10.00 -3.95 4.60
N MET A 55 8.94 -3.15 4.66
CA MET A 55 8.22 -2.82 5.89
C MET A 55 7.43 -4.00 6.49
N GLY A 56 7.31 -5.13 5.78
CA GLY A 56 6.63 -6.33 6.23
C GLY A 56 5.17 -6.48 5.77
N VAL A 57 4.71 -5.70 4.78
CA VAL A 57 3.37 -5.87 4.22
C VAL A 57 3.26 -7.22 3.51
N HIS A 58 2.28 -8.03 3.92
CA HIS A 58 2.08 -9.34 3.33
C HIS A 58 1.77 -9.26 1.82
N SER A 59 2.42 -10.11 1.02
CA SER A 59 2.33 -10.12 -0.45
C SER A 59 0.89 -10.23 -0.98
N LEU A 60 0.04 -11.04 -0.33
CA LEU A 60 -1.39 -11.18 -0.65
C LEU A 60 -2.22 -9.90 -0.43
N LEU A 61 -1.75 -8.94 0.38
CA LEU A 61 -2.35 -7.61 0.51
C LEU A 61 -1.73 -6.62 -0.48
N LEU A 62 -0.41 -6.68 -0.64
CA LEU A 62 0.35 -5.79 -1.50
C LEU A 62 -0.06 -5.93 -2.96
N ARG A 63 -0.24 -7.17 -3.43
CA ARG A 63 -0.54 -7.45 -4.83
C ARG A 63 -1.87 -6.86 -5.34
N PRO A 64 -3.05 -7.06 -4.71
CA PRO A 64 -4.28 -6.39 -5.13
C PRO A 64 -4.22 -4.86 -5.00
N PHE A 65 -3.49 -4.34 -4.01
CA PHE A 65 -3.32 -2.89 -3.83
C PHE A 65 -2.51 -2.25 -4.96
N THR A 66 -1.45 -2.91 -5.40
CA THR A 66 -0.63 -2.47 -6.55
C THR A 66 -1.43 -2.48 -7.86
N LEU A 67 -2.28 -3.49 -8.07
CA LEU A 67 -3.21 -3.53 -9.22
C LEU A 67 -4.24 -2.39 -9.20
N LEU A 68 -4.80 -2.04 -8.02
CA LEU A 68 -5.71 -0.90 -7.87
C LEU A 68 -5.03 0.45 -8.22
N ASN A 69 -3.72 0.52 -7.99
CA ASN A 69 -2.86 1.65 -8.33
C ASN A 69 -2.20 1.53 -9.72
N LYS A 70 -2.70 0.64 -10.59
CA LYS A 70 -2.25 0.45 -11.99
C LYS A 70 -0.78 0.01 -12.16
N ILE A 71 -0.15 -0.56 -11.13
CA ILE A 71 1.18 -1.15 -11.24
C ILE A 71 1.10 -2.50 -11.97
N SER A 72 1.86 -2.63 -13.06
CA SER A 72 1.90 -3.84 -13.89
C SER A 72 2.42 -5.06 -13.12
N ASN A 73 2.12 -6.26 -13.62
CA ASN A 73 2.71 -7.51 -13.10
C ASN A 73 4.24 -7.49 -13.18
N GLU A 74 4.77 -6.93 -14.27
CA GLU A 74 6.21 -6.83 -14.52
C GLU A 74 6.89 -5.84 -13.56
N ASP A 75 6.34 -4.63 -13.40
CA ASP A 75 6.85 -3.64 -12.43
C ASP A 75 6.83 -4.17 -10.99
N TYR A 76 5.75 -4.86 -10.61
CA TYR A 76 5.65 -5.52 -9.30
C TYR A 76 6.76 -6.58 -9.11
N ALA A 77 6.97 -7.46 -10.09
CA ALA A 77 8.02 -8.48 -10.02
C ALA A 77 9.43 -7.85 -10.03
N LYS A 78 9.65 -6.81 -10.83
CA LYS A 78 10.89 -6.04 -10.89
C LYS A 78 11.21 -5.34 -9.58
N ALA A 79 10.22 -4.77 -8.91
CA ALA A 79 10.39 -4.13 -7.60
C ALA A 79 10.83 -5.13 -6.52
N LEU A 80 10.30 -6.36 -6.54
CA LEU A 80 10.63 -7.43 -5.58
C LEU A 80 11.88 -8.24 -5.93
N LYS A 81 12.43 -8.11 -7.14
CA LYS A 81 13.62 -8.87 -7.58
C LYS A 81 14.81 -8.64 -6.66
N GLY A 82 15.41 -9.73 -6.15
CA GLY A 82 16.54 -9.67 -5.21
C GLY A 82 16.15 -9.25 -3.78
N LEU A 83 14.91 -9.48 -3.38
CA LEU A 83 14.44 -9.48 -1.98
C LEU A 83 14.10 -10.91 -1.53
N GLU A 84 14.90 -11.88 -1.98
CA GLU A 84 14.82 -13.31 -1.63
C GLU A 84 15.53 -13.61 -0.30
#